data_AF-A0A163CPM0-F1
#
_entry.id   AF-A0A163CPM0-F1
#
_cell.length_a   1.000
_cell.length_b   1.000
_cell.length_c   1.000
_cell.angle_alpha   90.00
_cell.angle_beta   90.00
_cell.angle_gamma   90.00
#
_symmetry.space_group_name_H-M   'P 1'
#
loop_
_entity.id
_entity.type
_entity.pdbx_description
1 polymer ?
#
loop_
_entity_poly.entity_id
_entity_poly.type
_entity_poly.pdbx_seq_one_letter_code
_entity_poly.pdbx_strand_id
1 'polypeptide(L)'
;MDRLQRLVLSFYREDPCIEAELEPLLDCRMTRSWGSIRIECVDEEHLEEVSALLTHLRLPLAALGLGRQIVLRVPGSLQRTYPMHVPFHSDLLA
;
A
#
# COMPACT_ATOMS: atom_id res chain seq x y z
N MET A 1 -5.95 -11.17 11.03
CA MET A 1 -4.86 -10.48 10.31
C MET A 1 -4.45 -11.24 9.07
N ASP A 2 -4.53 -10.58 7.91
CA ASP A 2 -4.10 -11.10 6.61
C ASP A 2 -2.57 -11.36 6.58
N ARG A 3 -2.10 -12.25 5.69
CA ARG A 3 -0.67 -12.59 5.59
C ARG A 3 0.16 -11.44 5.01
N LEU A 4 -0.38 -10.66 4.07
CA LEU A 4 0.32 -9.50 3.49
C LEU A 4 0.48 -8.37 4.50
N GLN A 5 -0.57 -8.10 5.30
CA GLN A 5 -0.47 -7.13 6.40
C GLN A 5 0.66 -7.47 7.35
N ARG A 6 0.71 -8.72 7.82
CA ARG A 6 1.79 -9.19 8.71
C ARG A 6 3.17 -9.04 8.08
N LEU A 7 3.29 -9.30 6.77
CA LEU A 7 4.55 -9.11 6.06
C LEU A 7 4.98 -7.64 6.05
N VAL A 8 4.07 -6.73 5.71
CA VAL A 8 4.33 -5.28 5.69
C VAL A 8 4.73 -4.79 7.09
N LEU A 9 3.98 -5.14 8.13
CA LEU A 9 4.29 -4.75 9.51
C LEU A 9 5.65 -5.33 9.96
N SER A 10 5.90 -6.61 9.69
CA SER A 10 7.17 -7.26 10.08
C SER A 10 8.40 -6.67 9.39
N PHE A 11 8.23 -6.02 8.24
CA PHE A 11 9.32 -5.34 7.54
C PHE A 11 9.86 -4.15 8.36
N TYR A 12 9.00 -3.49 9.14
CA TYR A 12 9.35 -2.33 9.97
C TYR A 12 9.52 -2.65 11.45
N ARG A 13 9.72 -3.93 11.82
CA ARG A 13 9.84 -4.36 13.23
C ARG A 13 10.94 -3.64 14.05
N GLU A 14 11.92 -3.04 13.37
CA GLU A 14 13.05 -2.32 13.99
C GLU A 14 12.80 -0.81 14.05
N ASP A 15 11.70 -0.32 13.47
CA ASP A 15 11.28 1.08 13.44
C ASP A 15 9.84 1.21 13.98
N PRO A 16 9.68 1.35 15.31
CA PRO A 16 8.36 1.40 15.96
C PRO A 16 7.56 2.64 15.59
N CYS A 17 8.20 3.71 15.12
CA CYS A 17 7.50 4.92 14.67
C CYS A 17 6.73 4.64 13.38
N ILE A 18 7.38 4.01 12.39
CA ILE A 18 6.72 3.62 11.15
C ILE A 18 5.66 2.55 11.40
N GLU A 19 5.91 1.59 12.30
CA GLU A 19 4.91 0.58 12.66
C GLU A 19 3.63 1.21 13.21
N ALA A 20 3.75 2.25 14.05
CA ALA A 20 2.59 2.99 14.57
C ALA A 20 1.84 3.76 13.47
N GLU A 21 2.55 4.36 12.51
CA GLU A 21 1.92 5.04 11.36
C GLU A 21 1.12 4.07 10.46
N LEU A 22 1.45 2.78 10.47
CA LEU A 22 0.78 1.75 9.69
C LEU A 22 -0.51 1.22 10.34
N GLU A 23 -0.93 1.75 11.50
CA GLU A 23 -2.17 1.38 12.19
C GLU A 23 -3.41 1.33 11.26
N PRO A 24 -3.65 2.27 10.32
CA PRO A 24 -4.80 2.22 9.43
C PRO A 24 -4.87 0.92 8.58
N LEU A 25 -3.72 0.29 8.30
CA LEU A 25 -3.71 -0.96 7.53
C LEU A 25 -4.34 -2.13 8.28
N LEU A 26 -4.49 -2.05 9.61
CA LEU A 26 -5.06 -3.12 10.43
C LEU A 26 -6.53 -3.36 10.09
N ASP A 27 -7.27 -2.31 9.72
CA ASP A 27 -8.68 -2.37 9.35
C ASP A 27 -8.90 -2.68 7.86
N CYS A 28 -7.83 -2.68 7.08
CA CYS A 28 -7.90 -3.00 5.66
C CYS A 28 -8.08 -4.51 5.43
N ARG A 29 -8.51 -4.88 4.21
CA ARG A 29 -8.32 -6.24 3.69
C ARG A 29 -7.35 -6.23 2.53
N MET A 30 -6.19 -6.87 2.70
CA MET A 30 -5.20 -7.01 1.65
C MET A 30 -5.38 -8.31 0.88
N THR A 31 -5.32 -8.25 -0.45
CA THR A 31 -5.33 -9.41 -1.33
C THR A 31 -4.32 -9.24 -2.45
N ARG A 32 -3.75 -10.35 -2.92
CA ARG A 32 -2.87 -10.35 -4.09
C ARG A 32 -3.60 -10.93 -5.29
N SER A 33 -3.64 -10.17 -6.36
CA SER A 33 -4.02 -10.64 -7.71
C SER A 33 -2.83 -10.49 -8.65
N TRP A 34 -2.94 -11.03 -9.86
CA TRP A 34 -1.80 -11.09 -10.78
C TRP A 34 -1.22 -9.69 -11.04
N GLY A 35 -0.02 -9.44 -10.51
CA GLY A 35 0.69 -8.17 -10.65
C GLY A 35 0.15 -7.02 -9.80
N SER A 36 -0.85 -7.23 -8.94
CA SER A 36 -1.44 -6.17 -8.11
C SER A 36 -1.68 -6.59 -6.66
N ILE A 37 -1.45 -5.66 -5.74
CA ILE A 37 -1.85 -5.77 -4.34
C ILE A 37 -3.08 -4.89 -4.15
N ARG A 38 -4.23 -5.51 -3.89
CA ARG A 38 -5.47 -4.81 -3.61
C ARG A 38 -5.63 -4.62 -2.12
N ILE A 39 -5.94 -3.40 -1.71
CA ILE A 39 -6.21 -3.02 -0.33
C ILE A 39 -7.65 -2.47 -0.31
N GLU A 40 -8.53 -3.18 0.36
CA GLU A 40 -9.91 -2.74 0.56
C GLU A 40 -9.96 -1.87 1.82
N CYS A 41 -10.25 -0.59 1.63
CA CYS A 41 -10.47 0.41 2.67
C CYS A 41 -11.93 0.40 3.09
N VAL A 42 -12.20 0.90 4.30
CA VAL A 42 -13.54 0.90 4.91
C VAL A 42 -14.44 1.92 4.22
N ASP A 43 -13.93 3.14 4.02
CA ASP A 43 -14.62 4.26 3.39
C ASP A 43 -13.60 5.18 2.67
N GLU A 44 -14.08 6.32 2.17
CA GLU A 44 -13.28 7.28 1.41
C GLU A 44 -12.26 8.01 2.30
N GLU A 45 -12.59 8.30 3.55
CA GLU A 45 -11.66 8.92 4.50
C GLU A 45 -10.49 7.98 4.80
N HIS A 46 -10.80 6.73 5.12
CA HIS A 46 -9.79 5.69 5.34
C HIS A 46 -8.95 5.43 4.06
N LEU A 47 -9.52 5.59 2.87
CA LEU A 47 -8.75 5.50 1.63
C LEU A 47 -7.69 6.60 1.52
N GLU A 48 -7.98 7.83 1.97
CA GLU A 48 -7.00 8.91 1.99
C GLU A 48 -5.88 8.65 3.01
N GLU A 49 -6.23 8.18 4.20
CA GLU A 49 -5.25 7.78 5.22
C GLU A 49 -4.30 6.71 4.68
N VAL A 50 -4.84 5.65 4.07
CA VAL A 50 -4.03 4.58 3.47
C VAL A 50 -3.25 5.09 2.24
N SER A 51 -3.77 6.07 1.50
CA SER A 51 -3.05 6.70 0.39
C SER A 51 -1.80 7.44 0.88
N ALA A 52 -1.85 8.10 2.04
CA ALA A 52 -0.69 8.75 2.63
C ALA A 52 0.43 7.75 3.00
N LEU A 53 0.06 6.50 3.31
CA LEU A 53 1.00 5.43 3.68
C LEU A 53 1.65 4.72 2.48
N LEU A 54 1.35 5.12 1.24
CA LEU A 54 1.86 4.45 0.04
C LEU A 54 3.39 4.35 -0.01
N THR A 55 4.11 5.34 0.52
CA THR A 55 5.58 5.29 0.58
C THR A 55 6.05 4.14 1.46
N HIS A 56 5.43 3.94 2.61
CA HIS A 56 5.71 2.82 3.53
C HIS A 56 5.23 1.48 2.99
N LEU A 57 4.22 1.46 2.13
CA LEU A 57 3.74 0.24 1.46
C LEU A 57 4.64 -0.19 0.29
N ARG A 58 5.13 0.76 -0.52
CA ARG A 58 5.90 0.46 -1.73
C ARG A 58 7.19 -0.28 -1.41
N LEU A 59 7.92 0.15 -0.39
CA LEU A 59 9.22 -0.42 -0.04
C LEU A 59 9.17 -1.93 0.26
N PRO A 60 8.35 -2.43 1.21
CA PRO A 60 8.25 -3.86 1.49
C PRO A 60 7.68 -4.65 0.32
N LEU A 61 6.65 -4.13 -0.36
CA LEU A 61 6.01 -4.83 -1.47
C LEU A 61 6.94 -4.96 -2.69
N ALA A 62 7.77 -3.96 -2.96
CA ALA A 62 8.79 -4.00 -4.00
C ALA A 62 9.97 -4.91 -3.62
N ALA A 63 10.49 -4.79 -2.39
CA ALA A 63 11.60 -5.61 -1.91
C ALA A 63 11.29 -7.11 -1.95
N LEU A 64 10.02 -7.48 -1.70
CA LEU A 64 9.55 -8.86 -1.74
C LEU A 64 9.04 -9.31 -3.13
N GLY A 65 9.07 -8.44 -4.15
CA GLY A 65 8.60 -8.75 -5.50
C GLY A 65 7.11 -9.12 -5.57
N LEU A 66 6.28 -8.55 -4.70
CA LEU A 66 4.89 -8.99 -4.51
C LEU A 66 3.92 -8.47 -5.57
N GLY A 67 4.28 -7.43 -6.33
CA GLY A 67 3.43 -6.89 -7.40
C GLY A 67 4.06 -5.73 -8.15
N ARG A 68 3.33 -5.19 -9.13
CA ARG A 68 3.73 -4.03 -9.95
C ARG A 68 2.92 -2.78 -9.62
N GLN A 69 1.78 -2.94 -8.96
CA GLN A 69 0.87 -1.86 -8.60
C GLN A 69 0.12 -2.17 -7.30
N ILE A 70 -0.29 -1.11 -6.61
CA ILE A 70 -1.14 -1.12 -5.43
C ILE A 70 -2.50 -0.55 -5.86
N VAL A 71 -3.58 -1.24 -5.54
CA VAL A 71 -4.94 -0.83 -5.86
C VAL A 71 -5.67 -0.59 -4.54
N LEU A 72 -5.95 0.68 -4.22
CA LEU A 72 -6.81 1.04 -3.09
C LEU A 72 -8.25 1.08 -3.57
N ARG A 73 -9.17 0.53 -2.80
CA ARG A 73 -10.58 0.43 -3.17
C ARG A 73 -11.48 0.62 -1.97
N VAL A 74 -12.52 1.43 -2.13
CA VAL A 74 -13.71 1.42 -1.29
C VAL A 74 -14.79 0.62 -2.02
N PRO A 75 -15.36 -0.45 -1.42
CA PRO A 75 -16.40 -1.24 -2.06
C PRO A 75 -17.58 -0.39 -2.52
N GLY A 76 -17.85 -0.38 -3.84
CA GLY A 76 -19.02 0.31 -4.42
C GLY A 76 -18.86 1.81 -4.65
N SER A 77 -17.73 2.43 -4.29
CA SER A 77 -17.47 3.86 -4.51
C SER A 77 -16.24 4.10 -5.38
N LEU A 78 -15.05 4.03 -4.79
CA LEU A 78 -13.84 4.58 -5.38
C LEU A 78 -12.76 3.52 -5.56
N GLN A 79 -11.97 3.66 -6.63
CA GLN A 79 -10.75 2.88 -6.83
C GLN A 79 -9.61 3.79 -7.29
N ARG A 80 -8.45 3.67 -6.65
CA ARG A 80 -7.20 4.32 -7.07
C ARG A 80 -6.12 3.28 -7.30
N THR A 81 -5.32 3.48 -8.33
CA THR A 81 -4.23 2.57 -8.69
C THR A 81 -2.92 3.33 -8.71
N TYR A 82 -1.95 2.81 -7.98
CA TYR A 82 -0.64 3.41 -7.81
C TYR A 82 0.41 2.43 -8.31
N PRO A 83 1.34 2.87 -9.17
CA PRO A 83 2.45 2.01 -9.56
C PRO A 83 3.38 1.78 -8.36
N MET A 84 3.93 0.57 -8.26
CA MET A 84 4.89 0.20 -7.21
C MET A 84 6.20 0.97 -7.40
N HIS A 85 6.60 1.15 -8.67
CA HIS A 85 7.73 1.96 -9.09
C HIS A 85 7.19 3.15 -9.87
N VAL A 86 7.47 4.36 -9.39
CA VAL A 86 7.22 5.57 -10.19
C VAL A 86 8.35 5.66 -11.21
N PRO A 87 8.09 5.54 -12.52
CA PRO A 87 9.13 5.76 -13.51
C PRO A 87 9.58 7.22 -13.39
N PHE A 88 10.86 7.42 -13.08
CA PHE A 88 11.45 8.75 -13.13
C PHE A 88 11.67 9.11 -14.60
N HIS A 89 10.78 9.93 -15.14
CA HIS A 89 10.97 10.54 -16.45
C HIS A 89 11.77 11.83 -16.25
N SER A 90 13.09 11.74 -16.48
CA SER A 90 14.03 12.87 -16.44
C SER A 90 13.61 14.05 -17.33
N ASP A 91 12.75 13.78 -18.32
CA ASP A 91 12.33 14.73 -19.35
C ASP A 91 11.33 15.78 -18.85
N LEU A 92 10.85 15.67 -17.59
CA LEU A 92 9.92 16.63 -16.97
C LEU A 92 10.60 17.75 -16.17
N LEU A 93 11.94 17.80 -16.15
CA LEU A 93 12.73 18.83 -15.47
C LEU A 93 13.34 19.86 -16.43
N ALA A 94 12.87 19.92 -17.69
CA ALA A 94 13.37 20.84 -18.72
C ALA A 94 12.66 22.21 -18.71
#